data_AF-A0A240EGD0-F1
#
_entry.id   AF-A0A240EGD0-F1
#
_cell.length_a   1.000
_cell.length_b   1.000
_cell.length_c   1.000
_cell.angle_alpha   90.00
_cell.angle_beta   90.00
_cell.angle_gamma   90.00
#
_symmetry.space_group_name_H-M   'P 1'
#
loop_
_entity.id
_entity.type
_entity.pdbx_description
1 polymer ?
#
loop_
_entity_poly.entity_id
_entity_poly.type
_entity_poly.pdbx_seq_one_letter_code
_entity_poly.pdbx_strand_id
1 'polypeptide(L)'
;MNSIKRQQGDILVGTLISLVILIIVTLMLAQAAKQWQYEQTAAVAVNRITVVQDAMQRGYINAITQGVAPNNIAAYPASRANLIALDLIEACSIGQEIAGQCIDQTKLPWVTMTNADQLMTITPFIDPSDNYPAFNITFSIANIAPMKKRMIIRNAISQLPNYTEDAAGNVTIAFTRPGSSVAQDNLVRRDGTAPMTADWDYGNFDLNNVKYINNVDDISFKNITDRTALTGSIKLGSVVISNSSGVLVAKPACPSGYTAQIQVWTVSLGTTDLQYNVKNFASWDVDSGNHWRIYFRSTAENSSGNKSYFYQGVVAYGTWCDF
;
A
#
# COMPACT_ATOMS: atom_id res chain seq x y z
N MET A 1 45.32 -12.59 -60.04
CA MET A 1 45.37 -11.99 -58.70
C MET A 1 44.62 -10.66 -58.73
N ASN A 2 43.37 -10.57 -58.26
CA ASN A 2 42.68 -9.29 -57.99
C ASN A 2 41.43 -9.41 -57.07
N SER A 3 41.19 -10.57 -56.44
CA SER A 3 39.92 -10.84 -55.74
C SER A 3 39.93 -10.54 -54.23
N ILE A 4 41.08 -10.54 -53.57
CA ILE A 4 41.15 -10.50 -52.09
C ILE A 4 41.10 -9.07 -51.54
N LYS A 5 41.66 -8.07 -52.26
CA LYS A 5 41.61 -6.66 -51.84
C LYS A 5 40.21 -6.04 -51.96
N ARG A 6 39.34 -6.57 -52.82
CA ARG A 6 37.97 -6.05 -53.03
C ARG A 6 37.02 -6.45 -51.89
N GLN A 7 37.18 -7.66 -51.35
CA GLN A 7 36.36 -8.17 -50.23
C GLN A 7 36.68 -7.51 -48.88
N GLN A 8 37.92 -7.07 -48.65
CA GLN A 8 38.28 -6.37 -47.41
C GLN A 8 37.68 -4.95 -47.33
N GLY A 9 37.45 -4.30 -48.48
CA GLY A 9 36.74 -3.02 -48.55
C GLY A 9 35.24 -3.15 -48.24
N ASP A 10 34.58 -4.17 -48.79
CA ASP A 10 33.14 -4.40 -48.58
C ASP A 10 32.79 -4.77 -47.12
N ILE A 11 33.64 -5.53 -46.43
CA ILE A 11 33.43 -5.86 -45.00
C ILE A 11 33.60 -4.60 -44.12
N LEU A 12 34.56 -3.74 -44.44
CA LEU A 12 34.79 -2.49 -43.70
C LEU A 12 33.63 -1.50 -43.93
N VAL A 13 33.14 -1.38 -45.15
CA VAL A 13 31.97 -0.55 -45.48
C VAL A 13 30.71 -1.10 -44.84
N GLY A 14 30.49 -2.42 -44.86
CA GLY A 14 29.34 -3.07 -44.23
C GLY A 14 29.30 -2.91 -42.70
N THR A 15 30.45 -2.99 -42.03
CA THR A 15 30.53 -2.78 -40.57
C THR A 15 30.32 -1.31 -40.20
N LEU A 16 30.85 -0.35 -40.97
CA LEU A 16 30.61 1.08 -40.76
C LEU A 16 29.13 1.46 -40.96
N ILE A 17 28.47 0.93 -41.99
CA ILE A 17 27.03 1.17 -42.22
C ILE A 17 26.20 0.58 -41.07
N SER A 18 26.54 -0.62 -40.61
CA SER A 18 25.86 -1.27 -39.47
C SER A 18 26.02 -0.47 -38.17
N LEU A 19 27.19 0.10 -37.93
CA LEU A 19 27.45 0.96 -36.77
C LEU A 19 26.62 2.25 -36.83
N VAL A 20 26.52 2.88 -38.00
CA VAL A 20 25.69 4.08 -38.19
C VAL A 20 24.21 3.78 -37.93
N ILE A 21 23.70 2.67 -38.44
CA ILE A 21 22.32 2.23 -38.18
C ILE A 21 22.10 2.00 -36.68
N LEU A 22 23.04 1.33 -35.99
CA LEU A 22 22.96 1.09 -34.55
C LEU A 22 22.95 2.40 -33.73
N ILE A 23 23.78 3.38 -34.11
CA ILE A 23 23.79 4.71 -33.47
C ILE A 23 22.43 5.41 -33.66
N ILE A 24 21.86 5.35 -34.86
CA ILE A 24 20.55 5.96 -35.14
C ILE A 24 19.46 5.29 -34.29
N VAL A 25 19.43 3.96 -34.24
CA VAL A 25 18.43 3.20 -33.44
C VAL A 25 18.57 3.51 -31.95
N THR A 26 19.80 3.52 -31.41
CA THR A 26 20.04 3.82 -29.99
C THR A 26 19.64 5.25 -29.63
N LEU A 27 19.89 6.23 -30.52
CA LEU A 27 19.43 7.61 -30.31
C LEU A 27 17.90 7.71 -30.31
N MET A 28 17.21 7.00 -31.20
CA MET A 28 15.74 6.95 -31.20
C MET A 28 15.20 6.34 -29.90
N LEU A 29 15.75 5.22 -29.46
CA LEU A 29 15.37 4.57 -28.19
C LEU A 29 15.63 5.47 -26.98
N ALA A 30 16.77 6.17 -26.95
CA ALA A 30 17.09 7.12 -25.88
C ALA A 30 16.10 8.29 -25.83
N GLN A 31 15.66 8.80 -26.99
CA GLN A 31 14.64 9.86 -27.05
C GLN A 31 13.26 9.37 -26.60
N ALA A 32 12.86 8.16 -27.02
CA ALA A 32 11.61 7.53 -26.60
C ALA A 32 11.59 7.29 -25.09
N ALA A 33 12.68 6.74 -24.52
CA ALA A 33 12.81 6.54 -23.08
C ALA A 33 12.73 7.85 -22.28
N LYS A 34 13.38 8.92 -22.76
CA LYS A 34 13.29 10.25 -22.13
C LYS A 34 11.86 10.82 -22.17
N GLN A 35 11.17 10.65 -23.30
CA GLN A 35 9.79 11.10 -23.42
C GLN A 35 8.86 10.33 -22.48
N TRP A 36 9.02 9.01 -22.42
CA TRP A 36 8.29 8.17 -21.48
C TRP A 36 8.51 8.59 -20.02
N GLN A 37 9.76 8.91 -19.63
CA GLN A 37 10.04 9.45 -18.29
C GLN A 37 9.33 10.79 -18.02
N TYR A 38 9.22 11.67 -19.02
CA TYR A 38 8.49 12.94 -18.86
C TYR A 38 6.99 12.72 -18.70
N GLU A 39 6.41 11.79 -19.45
CA GLU A 39 5.00 11.39 -19.32
C GLU A 39 4.71 10.77 -17.95
N GLN A 40 5.60 9.89 -17.45
CA GLN A 40 5.50 9.34 -16.09
C GLN A 40 5.58 10.43 -15.02
N THR A 41 6.50 11.39 -15.17
CA THR A 41 6.60 12.53 -14.24
C THR A 41 5.32 13.36 -14.23
N ALA A 42 4.73 13.60 -15.40
CA ALA A 42 3.47 14.33 -15.54
C ALA A 42 2.30 13.56 -14.89
N ALA A 43 2.23 12.25 -15.10
CA ALA A 43 1.21 11.39 -14.47
C ALA A 43 1.31 11.40 -12.94
N VAL A 44 2.52 11.28 -12.39
CA VAL A 44 2.76 11.38 -10.95
C VAL A 44 2.32 12.74 -10.41
N ALA A 45 2.62 13.82 -11.12
CA ALA A 45 2.21 15.15 -10.68
C ALA A 45 0.69 15.34 -10.64
N VAL A 46 -0.01 14.92 -11.70
CA VAL A 46 -1.48 14.95 -11.75
C VAL A 46 -2.04 14.13 -10.59
N ASN A 47 -1.51 12.92 -10.36
CA ASN A 47 -1.96 12.08 -9.26
C ASN A 47 -1.75 12.74 -7.89
N ARG A 48 -0.59 13.37 -7.65
CA ARG A 48 -0.31 14.10 -6.40
C ARG A 48 -1.29 15.26 -6.17
N ILE A 49 -1.63 16.02 -7.22
CA ILE A 49 -2.64 17.09 -7.14
C ILE A 49 -4.00 16.50 -6.76
N THR A 50 -4.43 15.41 -7.41
CA THR A 50 -5.70 14.73 -7.12
C THR A 50 -5.75 14.20 -5.70
N VAL A 51 -4.67 13.59 -5.18
CA VAL A 51 -4.61 13.11 -3.79
C VAL A 51 -4.81 14.24 -2.78
N VAL A 52 -4.18 15.39 -3.02
CA VAL A 52 -4.35 16.58 -2.16
C VAL A 52 -5.77 17.15 -2.28
N GLN A 53 -6.33 17.20 -3.48
CA GLN A 53 -7.72 17.59 -3.71
C GLN A 53 -8.68 16.68 -2.91
N ASP A 54 -8.53 15.37 -3.01
CA ASP A 54 -9.36 14.40 -2.28
C ASP A 54 -9.20 14.55 -0.77
N ALA A 55 -7.98 14.75 -0.28
CA ALA A 55 -7.72 14.99 1.14
C ALA A 55 -8.42 16.26 1.65
N MET A 56 -8.40 17.34 0.87
CA MET A 56 -9.11 18.58 1.19
C MET A 56 -10.63 18.38 1.21
N GLN A 57 -11.17 17.66 0.22
CA GLN A 57 -12.60 17.33 0.17
C GLN A 57 -13.03 16.44 1.35
N ARG A 58 -12.22 15.44 1.73
CA ARG A 58 -12.45 14.63 2.94
C ARG A 58 -12.44 15.48 4.21
N GLY A 59 -11.49 16.41 4.33
CA GLY A 59 -11.43 17.34 5.45
C GLY A 59 -12.70 18.18 5.59
N TYR A 60 -13.21 18.69 4.46
CA TYR A 60 -14.47 19.42 4.40
C TYR A 60 -15.67 18.60 4.88
N ILE A 61 -15.81 17.36 4.40
CA ILE A 61 -16.91 16.48 4.84
C ILE A 61 -16.78 16.17 6.33
N ASN A 62 -15.58 15.85 6.83
CA ASN A 62 -15.35 15.58 8.25
C ASN A 62 -15.75 16.76 9.13
N ALA A 63 -15.35 17.99 8.77
CA ALA A 63 -15.72 19.19 9.51
C ALA A 63 -17.24 19.40 9.57
N ILE A 64 -17.94 19.18 8.45
CA ILE A 64 -19.42 19.27 8.41
C ILE A 64 -20.06 18.22 9.31
N THR A 65 -19.58 16.97 9.27
CA THR A 65 -20.12 15.91 10.14
C THR A 65 -19.89 16.18 11.63
N GLN A 66 -18.89 16.99 11.97
CA GLN A 66 -18.59 17.44 13.33
C GLN A 66 -19.35 18.71 13.74
N GLY A 67 -20.28 19.19 12.90
CA GLY A 67 -21.17 20.31 13.22
C GLY A 67 -20.68 21.68 12.73
N VAL A 68 -19.60 21.75 11.95
CA VAL A 68 -19.18 23.00 11.30
C VAL A 68 -20.18 23.35 10.20
N ALA A 69 -20.62 24.61 10.15
CA ALA A 69 -21.54 25.07 9.13
C ALA A 69 -20.92 24.93 7.72
N PRO A 70 -21.64 24.39 6.72
CA PRO A 70 -21.10 24.15 5.37
C PRO A 70 -20.59 25.40 4.63
N ASN A 71 -21.08 26.59 5.02
CA ASN A 71 -20.66 27.87 4.45
C ASN A 71 -19.45 28.50 5.17
N ASN A 72 -18.92 27.85 6.21
CA ASN A 72 -17.78 28.36 6.96
C ASN A 72 -16.46 27.98 6.27
N ILE A 73 -15.57 28.95 6.05
CA ILE A 73 -14.21 28.70 5.52
C ILE A 73 -13.41 27.70 6.34
N ALA A 74 -13.67 27.62 7.65
CA ALA A 74 -13.04 26.66 8.55
C ALA A 74 -13.45 25.20 8.28
N ALA A 75 -14.44 24.96 7.41
CA ALA A 75 -14.77 23.61 6.96
C ALA A 75 -13.61 22.99 6.16
N TYR A 76 -12.87 23.79 5.38
CA TYR A 76 -11.66 23.29 4.72
C TYR A 76 -10.42 23.38 5.62
N PRO A 77 -9.50 22.40 5.55
CA PRO A 77 -8.19 22.51 6.18
C PRO A 77 -7.43 23.74 5.67
N ALA A 78 -6.87 24.54 6.59
CA ALA A 78 -6.23 25.81 6.26
C ALA A 78 -4.87 25.67 5.57
N SER A 79 -4.22 24.51 5.70
CA SER A 79 -2.86 24.31 5.22
C SER A 79 -2.50 22.82 5.11
N ARG A 80 -1.35 22.55 4.49
CA ARG A 80 -0.68 21.24 4.56
C ARG A 80 -0.52 20.73 5.99
N ALA A 81 -0.13 21.60 6.93
CA ALA A 81 0.08 21.18 8.31
C ALA A 81 -1.22 20.70 8.96
N ASN A 82 -2.35 21.33 8.64
CA ASN A 82 -3.67 20.90 9.09
C ASN A 82 -4.08 19.56 8.47
N LEU A 83 -3.76 19.32 7.19
CA LEU A 83 -4.03 18.04 6.54
C LEU A 83 -3.28 16.88 7.22
N ILE A 84 -2.03 17.11 7.63
CA ILE A 84 -1.23 16.13 8.35
C ILE A 84 -1.76 15.95 9.78
N ALA A 85 -2.09 17.04 10.48
CA ALA A 85 -2.61 16.98 11.84
C ALA A 85 -3.97 16.26 11.95
N LEU A 86 -4.77 16.30 10.87
CA LEU A 86 -6.06 15.61 10.77
C LEU A 86 -5.94 14.20 10.18
N ASP A 87 -4.73 13.69 9.95
CA ASP A 87 -4.47 12.38 9.35
C ASP A 87 -5.16 12.16 7.98
N LEU A 88 -5.31 13.24 7.21
CA LEU A 88 -5.91 13.22 5.87
C LEU A 88 -4.87 12.94 4.77
N ILE A 89 -3.60 13.21 5.09
CA ILE A 89 -2.39 12.90 4.31
C ILE A 89 -1.34 12.40 5.31
N GLU A 90 -0.61 11.36 4.93
CA GLU A 90 0.46 10.81 5.77
C GLU A 90 1.59 11.82 6.00
N ALA A 91 2.06 11.89 7.24
CA ALA A 91 3.22 12.69 7.59
C ALA A 91 4.49 12.06 7.00
N CYS A 92 5.09 12.74 6.01
CA CYS A 92 6.41 12.37 5.50
C CYS A 92 7.43 13.42 5.91
N SER A 93 8.33 13.06 6.84
CA SER A 93 9.44 13.93 7.22
C SER A 93 10.54 13.91 6.15
N ILE A 94 11.35 14.97 6.08
CA ILE A 94 12.46 15.07 5.13
C ILE A 94 13.43 13.88 5.29
N GLY A 95 13.67 13.43 6.53
CA GLY A 95 14.55 12.29 6.79
C GLY A 95 13.99 10.97 6.26
N GLN A 96 12.68 10.73 6.40
CA GLN A 96 12.01 9.53 5.90
C GLN A 96 11.91 9.52 4.37
N GLU A 97 11.69 10.69 3.77
CA GLU A 97 11.65 10.86 2.31
C GLU A 97 13.02 10.55 1.68
N ILE A 98 14.11 11.06 2.27
CA ILE A 98 15.48 10.75 1.82
C ILE A 98 15.79 9.26 2.00
N ALA A 99 15.29 8.64 3.07
CA ALA A 99 15.45 7.22 3.34
C ALA A 99 14.55 6.32 2.47
N GLY A 100 13.69 6.90 1.61
CA GLY A 100 12.77 6.16 0.75
C GLY A 100 11.63 5.47 1.50
N GLN A 101 11.36 5.87 2.75
CA GLN A 101 10.32 5.27 3.60
C GLN A 101 8.92 5.83 3.32
N CYS A 102 8.83 7.03 2.74
CA CYS A 102 7.58 7.68 2.38
C CYS A 102 7.78 8.64 1.20
N ILE A 103 6.67 9.06 0.58
CA ILE A 103 6.64 10.06 -0.48
C ILE A 103 5.75 11.22 -0.03
N ASP A 104 6.28 12.44 -0.05
CA ASP A 104 5.47 13.63 0.25
C ASP A 104 4.54 13.95 -0.93
N GLN A 105 3.25 13.70 -0.74
CA GLN A 105 2.21 13.93 -1.76
C GLN A 105 2.01 15.42 -2.07
N THR A 106 2.50 16.33 -1.22
CA THR A 106 2.39 17.78 -1.43
C THR A 106 3.53 18.38 -2.26
N LYS A 107 4.55 17.57 -2.56
CA LYS A 107 5.69 17.97 -3.37
C LYS A 107 5.49 17.53 -4.81
N LEU A 108 5.94 18.32 -5.79
CA LEU A 108 5.81 18.00 -7.21
C LEU A 108 7.17 17.59 -7.81
N PRO A 109 7.21 16.53 -8.65
CA PRO A 109 8.41 15.74 -8.95
C PRO A 109 9.33 16.35 -10.04
N TRP A 110 9.50 17.67 -10.08
CA TRP A 110 10.21 18.34 -11.18
C TRP A 110 11.32 19.31 -10.77
N VAL A 111 11.75 19.31 -9.51
CA VAL A 111 12.89 20.14 -9.10
C VAL A 111 14.00 19.23 -8.59
N THR A 112 15.17 19.27 -9.21
CA THR A 112 16.31 18.43 -8.81
C THR A 112 17.59 19.24 -8.67
N MET A 113 18.17 19.18 -7.47
CA MET A 113 19.53 18.70 -7.12
C MET A 113 19.77 18.80 -5.60
N THR A 114 18.81 19.36 -4.84
CA THR A 114 18.94 19.64 -3.40
C THR A 114 17.65 19.45 -2.59
N ASN A 115 16.71 18.57 -2.98
CA ASN A 115 15.40 18.39 -2.30
C ASN A 115 14.49 19.63 -2.28
N ALA A 116 14.63 20.53 -3.25
CA ALA A 116 13.70 21.64 -3.43
C ALA A 116 12.54 21.29 -4.37
N ASP A 117 11.99 20.06 -4.29
CA ASP A 117 10.75 19.71 -5.00
C ASP A 117 9.72 20.83 -4.79
N GLN A 118 8.99 21.17 -5.86
CA GLN A 118 8.07 22.30 -5.82
C GLN A 118 6.93 21.94 -4.87
N LEU A 119 6.86 22.64 -3.74
CA LEU A 119 5.77 22.46 -2.79
C LEU A 119 4.49 23.09 -3.36
N MET A 120 3.39 22.36 -3.24
CA MET A 120 2.04 22.91 -3.46
C MET A 120 1.64 23.78 -2.29
N THR A 121 1.15 24.98 -2.60
CA THR A 121 0.54 25.87 -1.60
C THR A 121 -0.97 25.70 -1.67
N ILE A 122 -1.59 25.47 -0.51
CA ILE A 122 -3.04 25.27 -0.38
C ILE A 122 -3.61 26.48 0.33
N THR A 123 -4.58 27.15 -0.29
CA THR A 123 -5.23 28.32 0.29
C THR A 123 -6.76 28.21 0.16
N PRO A 124 -7.50 28.03 1.27
CA PRO A 124 -8.95 28.13 1.23
C PRO A 124 -9.38 29.59 1.06
N PHE A 125 -10.51 29.79 0.40
CA PHE A 125 -11.13 31.09 0.18
C PHE A 125 -12.66 30.94 0.17
N ILE A 126 -13.38 32.06 0.25
CA ILE A 126 -14.82 32.07 -0.01
C ILE A 126 -15.02 32.39 -1.49
N ASP A 127 -15.68 31.49 -2.21
CA ASP A 127 -15.99 31.71 -3.62
C ASP A 127 -16.98 32.88 -3.74
N PRO A 128 -16.64 33.96 -4.46
CA PRO A 128 -17.51 35.12 -4.62
C PRO A 128 -18.84 34.82 -5.33
N SER A 129 -18.90 33.72 -6.10
CA SER A 129 -20.05 33.39 -6.95
C SER A 129 -21.19 32.73 -6.18
N ASP A 130 -20.88 31.88 -5.19
CA ASP A 130 -21.87 31.14 -4.40
C ASP A 130 -21.78 31.39 -2.89
N ASN A 131 -20.77 32.13 -2.43
CA ASN A 131 -20.48 32.41 -1.02
C ASN A 131 -20.26 31.14 -0.18
N TYR A 132 -19.79 30.06 -0.80
CA TYR A 132 -19.33 28.84 -0.13
C TYR A 132 -17.82 28.77 -0.08
N PRO A 133 -17.26 28.01 0.86
CA PRO A 133 -15.83 27.83 0.94
C PRO A 133 -15.34 26.96 -0.23
N ALA A 134 -14.18 27.32 -0.77
CA ALA A 134 -13.46 26.68 -1.85
C ALA A 134 -11.96 26.70 -1.52
N PHE A 135 -11.11 26.06 -2.33
CA PHE A 135 -9.68 26.10 -2.12
C PHE A 135 -8.89 26.14 -3.43
N ASN A 136 -7.73 26.79 -3.37
CA ASN A 136 -6.77 26.85 -4.45
C ASN A 136 -5.57 25.97 -4.14
N ILE A 137 -5.10 25.25 -5.16
CA ILE A 137 -3.77 24.64 -5.17
C ILE A 137 -2.90 25.47 -6.11
N THR A 138 -1.79 26.01 -5.60
CA THR A 138 -0.86 26.83 -6.38
C THR A 138 0.57 26.27 -6.36
N PHE A 139 1.25 26.35 -7.50
CA PHE A 139 2.64 25.91 -7.67
C PHE A 139 3.25 26.53 -8.95
N SER A 140 4.58 26.53 -9.06
CA SER A 140 5.29 27.04 -10.24
C SER A 140 5.78 25.92 -11.17
N ILE A 141 5.60 26.11 -12.47
CA ILE A 141 6.17 25.27 -13.54
C ILE A 141 7.31 25.97 -14.29
N ALA A 142 7.66 27.21 -13.90
CA ALA A 142 8.66 28.03 -14.57
C ALA A 142 10.07 27.41 -14.58
N ASN A 143 10.40 26.68 -13.50
CA ASN A 143 11.72 26.11 -13.28
C ASN A 143 11.89 24.70 -13.88
N ILE A 144 10.89 24.19 -14.60
CA ILE A 144 10.98 22.86 -15.21
C ILE A 144 11.89 22.93 -16.44
N ALA A 145 13.11 22.41 -16.31
CA ALA A 145 13.99 22.14 -17.43
C ALA A 145 14.01 20.62 -17.74
N PRO A 146 14.13 20.20 -19.00
CA PRO A 146 14.13 21.02 -20.24
C PRO A 146 12.71 21.46 -20.68
N MET A 147 12.62 22.41 -21.63
CA MET A 147 11.34 22.95 -22.13
C MET A 147 10.35 21.87 -22.61
N LYS A 148 10.85 20.80 -23.27
CA LYS A 148 10.00 19.67 -23.69
C LYS A 148 9.31 18.98 -22.49
N LYS A 149 10.02 18.78 -21.38
CA LYS A 149 9.45 18.22 -20.13
C LYS A 149 8.36 19.14 -19.58
N ARG A 150 8.63 20.46 -19.56
CA ARG A 150 7.66 21.47 -19.12
C ARG A 150 6.39 21.45 -19.94
N MET A 151 6.49 21.37 -21.26
CA MET A 151 5.30 21.33 -22.13
C MET A 151 4.45 20.09 -21.91
N ILE A 152 5.07 18.91 -21.73
CA ILE A 152 4.35 17.66 -21.45
C ILE A 152 3.62 17.76 -20.10
N ILE A 153 4.31 18.24 -19.06
CA ILE A 153 3.72 18.43 -17.72
C ILE A 153 2.60 19.47 -17.76
N ARG A 154 2.84 20.64 -18.38
CA ARG A 154 1.83 21.68 -18.56
C ARG A 154 0.58 21.13 -19.25
N ASN A 155 0.75 20.38 -20.35
CA ASN A 155 -0.36 19.80 -21.10
C ASN A 155 -1.17 18.78 -20.27
N ALA A 156 -0.51 17.99 -19.42
CA ALA A 156 -1.21 17.06 -18.53
C ALA A 156 -2.00 17.79 -17.44
N ILE A 157 -1.39 18.79 -16.79
CA ILE A 157 -2.02 19.55 -15.70
C ILE A 157 -3.11 20.47 -16.22
N SER A 158 -2.99 21.03 -17.43
CA SER A 158 -4.02 21.89 -18.02
C SER A 158 -5.33 21.16 -18.33
N GLN A 159 -5.35 19.82 -18.25
CA GLN A 159 -6.58 19.03 -18.34
C GLN A 159 -7.38 19.03 -17.03
N LEU A 160 -6.78 19.48 -15.93
CA LEU A 160 -7.49 19.64 -14.66
C LEU A 160 -8.49 20.80 -14.74
N PRO A 161 -9.67 20.67 -14.11
CA PRO A 161 -10.70 21.70 -14.14
C PRO A 161 -10.20 22.98 -13.45
N ASN A 162 -10.67 24.13 -13.93
CA ASN A 162 -10.33 25.45 -13.40
C ASN A 162 -8.82 25.74 -13.35
N TYR A 163 -8.04 25.10 -14.24
CA TYR A 163 -6.64 25.42 -14.44
C TYR A 163 -6.48 26.86 -14.95
N THR A 164 -5.64 27.63 -14.28
CA THR A 164 -5.19 28.94 -14.74
C THR A 164 -3.68 29.04 -14.58
N GLU A 165 -3.03 29.74 -15.51
CA GLU A 165 -1.59 29.96 -15.51
C GLU A 165 -1.30 31.45 -15.78
N ASP A 166 -0.45 32.06 -14.97
CA ASP A 166 0.00 33.43 -15.21
C ASP A 166 1.19 33.49 -16.19
N ALA A 167 1.56 34.70 -16.63
CA ALA A 167 2.69 34.89 -17.54
C ALA A 167 4.05 34.48 -16.94
N ALA A 168 4.14 34.37 -15.61
CA ALA A 168 5.34 33.93 -14.89
C ALA A 168 5.41 32.39 -14.76
N GLY A 169 4.38 31.65 -15.17
CA GLY A 169 4.31 30.19 -15.07
C GLY A 169 3.90 29.70 -13.68
N ASN A 170 3.19 30.51 -12.90
CA ASN A 170 2.50 30.07 -11.69
C ASN A 170 1.13 29.54 -12.06
N VAL A 171 0.87 28.31 -11.65
CA VAL A 171 -0.38 27.61 -11.85
C VAL A 171 -1.27 27.80 -10.63
N THR A 172 -2.54 28.10 -10.86
CA THR A 172 -3.59 28.08 -9.85
C THR A 172 -4.72 27.19 -10.32
N ILE A 173 -5.09 26.21 -9.50
CA ILE A 173 -6.21 25.30 -9.74
C ILE A 173 -7.23 25.51 -8.63
N ALA A 174 -8.40 26.00 -9.00
CA ALA A 174 -9.49 26.29 -8.06
C ALA A 174 -10.46 25.11 -7.97
N PHE A 175 -10.67 24.62 -6.75
CA PHE A 175 -11.62 23.56 -6.46
C PHE A 175 -12.75 24.14 -5.62
N THR A 176 -13.95 24.13 -6.18
CA THR A 176 -15.16 24.49 -5.46
C THR A 176 -15.64 23.31 -4.62
N ARG A 177 -16.67 23.54 -3.79
CA ARG A 177 -17.29 22.47 -2.99
C ARG A 177 -17.65 21.27 -3.88
N PRO A 178 -17.59 20.03 -3.37
CA PRO A 178 -18.09 18.88 -4.10
C PRO A 178 -19.58 19.10 -4.40
N GLY A 179 -19.91 19.34 -5.67
CA GLY A 179 -21.28 19.50 -6.12
C GLY A 179 -21.96 18.14 -6.20
N SER A 180 -23.02 17.94 -5.41
CA SER A 180 -23.94 16.79 -5.43
C SER A 180 -23.41 15.44 -4.90
N SER A 181 -24.37 14.59 -4.51
CA SER A 181 -24.22 13.31 -3.81
C SER A 181 -23.17 12.36 -4.38
N VAL A 182 -22.76 12.50 -5.65
CA VAL A 182 -21.77 11.63 -6.30
C VAL A 182 -20.40 11.67 -5.61
N ALA A 183 -20.01 12.82 -5.03
CA ALA A 183 -18.79 12.89 -4.21
C ALA A 183 -18.96 12.30 -2.80
N GLN A 184 -20.20 12.24 -2.28
CA GLN A 184 -20.51 11.61 -0.99
C GLN A 184 -20.77 10.11 -1.12
N ASP A 185 -21.34 9.63 -2.22
CA ASP A 185 -21.63 8.22 -2.49
C ASP A 185 -20.33 7.41 -2.66
N ASN A 186 -19.23 8.06 -3.06
CA ASN A 186 -17.89 7.46 -3.11
C ASN A 186 -17.13 7.54 -1.78
N LEU A 187 -17.67 8.23 -0.76
CA LEU A 187 -17.05 8.40 0.54
C LEU A 187 -17.75 7.53 1.58
N VAL A 188 -17.17 6.36 1.81
CA VAL A 188 -17.54 5.50 2.92
C VAL A 188 -17.06 6.12 4.23
N ARG A 189 -17.95 6.19 5.22
CA ARG A 189 -17.55 6.50 6.60
C ARG A 189 -16.67 5.37 7.14
N ARG A 190 -15.46 5.72 7.60
CA ARG A 190 -14.51 4.77 8.22
C ARG A 190 -14.86 4.38 9.66
N ASP A 191 -15.93 4.96 10.21
CA ASP A 191 -16.42 4.66 11.57
C ASP A 191 -17.18 3.32 11.65
N GLY A 192 -17.33 2.60 10.53
CA GLY A 192 -18.02 1.32 10.47
C GLY A 192 -19.55 1.41 10.60
N THR A 193 -20.12 2.61 10.62
CA THR A 193 -21.58 2.80 10.77
C THR A 193 -22.35 2.62 9.46
N ALA A 194 -21.65 2.68 8.32
CA ALA A 194 -22.23 2.45 7.01
C ALA A 194 -22.11 0.97 6.62
N PRO A 195 -23.23 0.23 6.47
CA PRO A 195 -23.18 -1.16 6.03
C PRO A 195 -22.71 -1.24 4.58
N MET A 196 -21.93 -2.27 4.27
CA MET A 196 -21.56 -2.60 2.89
C MET A 196 -22.83 -3.03 2.14
N THR A 197 -23.26 -2.24 1.15
CA THR A 197 -24.46 -2.53 0.35
C THR A 197 -24.17 -3.31 -0.95
N ALA A 198 -22.89 -3.51 -1.28
CA ALA A 198 -22.39 -4.26 -2.43
C ALA A 198 -20.92 -4.67 -2.19
N ASP A 199 -20.27 -5.30 -3.18
CA ASP A 199 -18.82 -5.57 -3.15
C ASP A 199 -18.05 -4.26 -3.01
N TRP A 200 -17.29 -4.09 -1.93
CA TRP A 200 -16.43 -2.92 -1.75
C TRP A 200 -14.99 -3.28 -2.06
N ASP A 201 -14.42 -2.60 -3.05
CA ASP A 201 -13.00 -2.68 -3.39
C ASP A 201 -12.25 -1.59 -2.61
N TYR A 202 -11.75 -1.95 -1.42
CA TYR A 202 -10.90 -1.07 -0.64
C TYR A 202 -9.50 -1.03 -1.24
N GLY A 203 -9.28 -0.12 -2.18
CA GLY A 203 -7.95 0.24 -2.64
C GLY A 203 -7.74 -0.03 -4.11
N ASN A 204 -8.07 0.97 -4.93
CA ASN A 204 -7.30 1.15 -6.15
C ASN A 204 -5.82 1.33 -5.75
N PHE A 205 -4.98 0.37 -6.17
CA PHE A 205 -3.52 0.42 -6.22
C PHE A 205 -2.73 -0.08 -4.98
N ASP A 206 -2.39 -1.36 -4.98
CA ASP A 206 -1.07 -1.86 -4.52
C ASP A 206 -0.28 -2.35 -5.75
N LEU A 207 1.01 -2.01 -5.83
CA LEU A 207 1.94 -2.19 -6.95
C LEU A 207 2.08 -3.64 -7.45
N ASN A 208 1.50 -4.63 -6.76
CA ASN A 208 1.55 -6.04 -7.11
C ASN A 208 0.18 -6.70 -7.33
N ASN A 209 -0.90 -5.91 -7.47
CA ASN A 209 -2.24 -6.44 -7.72
C ASN A 209 -2.73 -7.41 -6.60
N VAL A 210 -2.28 -7.18 -5.37
CA VAL A 210 -2.69 -7.94 -4.18
C VAL A 210 -3.71 -7.12 -3.42
N LYS A 211 -4.89 -7.70 -3.18
CA LYS A 211 -5.96 -7.09 -2.40
C LYS A 211 -5.89 -7.63 -0.97
N TYR A 212 -5.64 -6.77 0.01
CA TYR A 212 -5.63 -7.13 1.44
C TYR A 212 -6.35 -6.08 2.27
N ILE A 213 -6.86 -6.51 3.43
CA ILE A 213 -7.31 -5.63 4.51
C ILE A 213 -6.16 -5.57 5.52
N ASN A 214 -5.52 -4.41 5.67
CA ASN A 214 -4.41 -4.20 6.62
C ASN A 214 -4.93 -3.74 7.98
N ASN A 215 -4.11 -3.92 9.04
CA ASN A 215 -4.38 -3.47 10.41
C ASN A 215 -5.72 -3.95 10.98
N VAL A 216 -6.07 -5.20 10.70
CA VAL A 216 -7.25 -5.84 11.29
C VAL A 216 -6.85 -6.46 12.64
N ASP A 217 -7.39 -5.91 13.72
CA ASP A 217 -7.20 -6.46 15.07
C ASP A 217 -8.07 -7.72 15.28
N ASP A 218 -9.31 -7.70 14.77
CA ASP A 218 -10.24 -8.84 14.80
C ASP A 218 -11.26 -8.78 13.64
N ILE A 219 -11.76 -9.94 13.21
CA ILE A 219 -12.84 -10.08 12.22
C ILE A 219 -13.98 -10.84 12.89
N SER A 220 -15.12 -10.17 13.08
CA SER A 220 -16.32 -10.81 13.60
C SER A 220 -17.43 -10.86 12.55
N PHE A 221 -18.13 -11.99 12.51
CA PHE A 221 -19.24 -12.22 11.59
C PHE A 221 -20.56 -12.22 12.36
N LYS A 222 -21.59 -11.54 11.84
CA LYS A 222 -22.94 -11.53 12.42
C LYS A 222 -23.94 -12.04 11.38
N ASN A 223 -24.79 -12.99 11.78
CA ASN A 223 -25.85 -13.58 10.95
C ASN A 223 -25.37 -14.22 9.63
N ILE A 224 -24.17 -14.82 9.63
CA ILE A 224 -23.72 -15.60 8.47
C ILE A 224 -24.39 -16.97 8.45
N THR A 225 -25.02 -17.31 7.33
CA THR A 225 -25.60 -18.62 7.04
C THR A 225 -24.74 -19.46 6.07
N ASP A 226 -23.69 -18.87 5.49
CA ASP A 226 -22.77 -19.52 4.55
C ASP A 226 -21.54 -20.11 5.26
N ARG A 227 -21.28 -21.40 5.03
CA ARG A 227 -20.20 -22.18 5.64
C ARG A 227 -18.81 -21.62 5.32
N THR A 228 -18.65 -21.00 4.14
CA THR A 228 -17.34 -20.65 3.58
C THR A 228 -16.61 -19.57 4.39
N ALA A 229 -17.32 -18.59 4.94
CA ALA A 229 -16.73 -17.53 5.77
C ALA A 229 -16.39 -18.00 7.20
N LEU A 230 -17.16 -18.95 7.74
CA LEU A 230 -17.03 -19.46 9.12
C LEU A 230 -15.94 -20.55 9.24
N THR A 231 -15.83 -21.46 8.26
CA THR A 231 -14.75 -22.47 8.26
C THR A 231 -13.48 -22.00 7.54
N GLY A 232 -13.57 -20.96 6.70
CA GLY A 232 -12.43 -20.41 5.95
C GLY A 232 -11.52 -19.48 6.76
N SER A 233 -11.98 -19.01 7.93
CA SER A 233 -11.21 -18.14 8.83
C SER A 233 -10.49 -18.95 9.91
N ILE A 234 -9.49 -19.74 9.48
CA ILE A 234 -8.64 -20.49 10.40
C ILE A 234 -7.64 -19.54 11.05
N LYS A 235 -7.68 -19.44 12.39
CA LYS A 235 -6.60 -18.79 13.14
C LYS A 235 -5.43 -19.75 13.25
N LEU A 236 -4.34 -19.44 12.55
CA LEU A 236 -3.08 -20.20 12.62
C LEU A 236 -2.18 -19.60 13.71
N GLY A 237 -1.55 -20.45 14.50
CA GLY A 237 -0.56 -20.06 15.49
C GLY A 237 0.50 -21.14 15.69
N SER A 238 1.54 -20.79 16.45
CA SER A 238 2.60 -21.74 16.84
C SER A 238 3.00 -21.53 18.29
N VAL A 239 3.32 -22.61 18.99
CA VAL A 239 3.81 -22.62 20.37
C VAL A 239 5.07 -23.44 20.48
N VAL A 240 5.98 -22.98 21.34
CA VAL A 240 7.15 -23.74 21.77
C VAL A 240 6.78 -24.54 23.01
N ILE A 241 6.84 -25.87 22.91
CA ILE A 241 6.71 -26.77 24.05
C ILE A 241 8.11 -27.01 24.60
N SER A 242 8.32 -26.71 25.88
CA SER A 242 9.64 -26.83 26.54
C SER A 242 9.73 -28.01 27.52
N ASN A 243 8.59 -28.56 27.94
CA ASN A 243 8.50 -29.64 28.90
C ASN A 243 7.18 -30.42 28.74
N SER A 244 7.01 -31.48 29.54
CA SER A 244 5.86 -32.39 29.48
C SER A 244 4.51 -31.79 29.93
N SER A 245 4.50 -30.57 30.47
CA SER A 245 3.27 -29.92 30.96
C SER A 245 2.40 -29.35 29.83
N GLY A 246 2.95 -29.23 28.62
CA GLY A 246 2.26 -28.63 27.47
C GLY A 246 2.10 -27.11 27.60
N VAL A 247 1.40 -26.51 26.63
CA VAL A 247 1.12 -25.06 26.57
C VAL A 247 -0.38 -24.84 26.37
N LEU A 248 -0.93 -23.83 27.05
CA LEU A 248 -2.34 -23.46 26.91
C LEU A 248 -2.54 -22.52 25.71
N VAL A 249 -3.57 -22.80 24.93
CA VAL A 249 -4.07 -21.98 23.82
C VAL A 249 -5.54 -21.69 24.05
N ALA A 250 -5.92 -20.41 24.02
CA ALA A 250 -7.31 -20.00 24.25
C ALA A 250 -8.23 -20.47 23.13
N LYS A 251 -9.44 -20.91 23.51
CA LYS A 251 -10.49 -21.23 22.54
C LYS A 251 -11.05 -19.95 21.91
N PRO A 252 -11.31 -19.91 20.60
CA PRO A 252 -12.04 -18.80 20.00
C PRO A 252 -13.48 -18.71 20.54
N ALA A 253 -14.02 -17.50 20.60
CA ALA A 253 -15.42 -17.29 20.93
C ALA A 253 -16.29 -17.65 19.70
N CYS A 254 -17.04 -18.75 19.80
CA CYS A 254 -17.89 -19.20 18.70
C CYS A 254 -19.33 -18.66 18.83
N PRO A 255 -20.00 -18.33 17.71
CA PRO A 255 -21.41 -17.99 17.69
C PRO A 255 -22.30 -19.12 18.26
N SER A 256 -23.54 -18.78 18.64
CA SER A 256 -24.50 -19.75 19.15
C SER A 256 -24.73 -20.88 18.12
N GLY A 257 -24.67 -22.13 18.58
CA GLY A 257 -24.79 -23.32 17.72
C GLY A 257 -23.49 -23.84 17.13
N TYR A 258 -22.35 -23.18 17.40
CA TYR A 258 -21.02 -23.62 16.96
C TYR A 258 -20.13 -23.98 18.15
N THR A 259 -19.23 -24.92 17.92
CA THR A 259 -18.22 -25.39 18.86
C THR A 259 -16.83 -25.03 18.38
N ALA A 260 -15.96 -24.61 19.30
CA ALA A 260 -14.58 -24.34 18.98
C ALA A 260 -13.86 -25.65 18.65
N GLN A 261 -13.10 -25.66 17.56
CA GLN A 261 -12.31 -26.78 17.07
C GLN A 261 -10.83 -26.40 16.96
N ILE A 262 -9.95 -27.40 17.08
CA ILE A 262 -8.50 -27.25 16.94
C ILE A 262 -7.92 -28.41 16.13
N GLN A 263 -6.89 -28.12 15.35
CA GLN A 263 -6.00 -29.11 14.78
C GLN A 263 -4.56 -28.72 15.09
N VAL A 264 -3.74 -29.69 15.48
CA VAL A 264 -2.33 -29.47 15.80
C VAL A 264 -1.43 -30.29 14.88
N TRP A 265 -0.26 -29.76 14.56
CA TRP A 265 0.78 -30.48 13.83
C TRP A 265 2.18 -30.04 14.27
N THR A 266 3.12 -30.97 14.17
CA THR A 266 4.52 -30.72 14.54
C THR A 266 5.22 -29.91 13.45
N VAL A 267 5.87 -28.81 13.84
CA VAL A 267 6.68 -27.97 12.95
C VAL A 267 8.17 -28.31 13.08
N SER A 268 8.65 -28.43 14.31
CA SER A 268 10.06 -28.68 14.59
C SER A 268 10.25 -29.48 15.86
N LEU A 269 11.34 -30.24 15.89
CA LEU A 269 11.79 -31.02 17.04
C LEU A 269 12.89 -30.22 17.75
N GLY A 270 12.71 -29.96 19.04
CA GLY A 270 13.76 -29.42 19.90
C GLY A 270 14.47 -30.58 20.59
N THR A 271 15.76 -30.76 20.32
CA THR A 271 16.61 -31.56 21.20
C THR A 271 17.92 -30.84 21.38
N THR A 272 18.31 -30.62 22.63
CA THR A 272 19.65 -30.12 22.98
C THR A 272 20.69 -31.24 22.99
N ASP A 273 20.26 -32.50 22.87
CA ASP A 273 21.13 -33.67 22.92
C ASP A 273 21.23 -34.32 21.53
N LEU A 274 22.36 -34.06 20.86
CA LEU A 274 22.68 -34.55 19.51
C LEU A 274 23.03 -36.05 19.49
N GLN A 275 23.11 -36.73 20.64
CA GLN A 275 23.50 -38.14 20.70
C GLN A 275 22.35 -39.13 20.41
N TYR A 276 21.14 -38.63 20.18
CA TYR A 276 19.94 -39.45 20.03
C TYR A 276 19.36 -39.40 18.62
N ASN A 277 19.03 -40.58 18.07
CA ASN A 277 18.31 -40.72 16.82
C ASN A 277 16.80 -40.70 17.07
N VAL A 278 16.10 -39.68 16.57
CA VAL A 278 14.63 -39.57 16.70
C VAL A 278 13.96 -40.71 15.92
N LYS A 279 13.05 -41.42 16.57
CA LYS A 279 12.30 -42.56 16.01
C LYS A 279 10.85 -42.21 15.70
N ASN A 280 10.20 -41.43 16.57
CA ASN A 280 8.82 -41.02 16.39
C ASN A 280 8.57 -39.67 17.08
N PHE A 281 7.53 -38.96 16.65
CA PHE A 281 7.06 -37.74 17.30
C PHE A 281 5.56 -37.60 17.13
N ALA A 282 4.91 -36.96 18.10
CA ALA A 282 3.49 -36.66 18.05
C ALA A 282 3.22 -35.32 18.74
N SER A 283 2.28 -34.58 18.17
CA SER A 283 1.61 -33.46 18.82
C SER A 283 0.13 -33.79 18.96
N TRP A 284 -0.47 -33.36 20.05
CA TRP A 284 -1.91 -33.55 20.32
C TRP A 284 -2.41 -32.45 21.25
N ASP A 285 -3.71 -32.21 21.23
CA ASP A 285 -4.40 -31.29 22.12
C ASP A 285 -5.27 -32.05 23.13
N VAL A 286 -5.53 -31.40 24.26
CA VAL A 286 -6.47 -31.86 25.29
C VAL A 286 -7.34 -30.69 25.69
N ASP A 287 -8.65 -30.91 25.75
CA ASP A 287 -9.58 -29.90 26.25
C ASP A 287 -9.31 -29.58 27.72
N SER A 288 -9.11 -28.29 28.02
CA SER A 288 -8.88 -27.76 29.37
C SER A 288 -9.85 -26.59 29.68
N GLY A 289 -11.11 -26.70 29.28
CA GLY A 289 -12.15 -25.71 29.57
C GLY A 289 -12.12 -24.57 28.55
N ASN A 290 -11.77 -23.35 28.98
CA ASN A 290 -11.67 -22.19 28.07
C ASN A 290 -10.41 -22.22 27.18
N HIS A 291 -9.59 -23.25 27.30
CA HIS A 291 -8.33 -23.42 26.59
C HIS A 291 -8.20 -24.86 26.10
N TRP A 292 -7.41 -25.07 25.05
CA TRP A 292 -6.78 -26.36 24.77
C TRP A 292 -5.38 -26.37 25.35
N ARG A 293 -4.97 -27.52 25.87
CA ARG A 293 -3.57 -27.76 26.24
C ARG A 293 -2.91 -28.58 25.14
N ILE A 294 -1.94 -27.97 24.48
CA ILE A 294 -1.18 -28.58 23.40
C ILE A 294 0.05 -29.26 23.98
N TYR A 295 0.26 -30.49 23.57
CA TYR A 295 1.39 -31.33 23.96
C TYR A 295 2.24 -31.70 22.76
N PHE A 296 3.50 -31.99 23.07
CA PHE A 296 4.45 -32.51 22.12
C PHE A 296 5.31 -33.58 22.80
N ARG A 297 5.57 -34.68 22.10
CA ARG A 297 6.50 -35.71 22.56
C ARG A 297 7.21 -36.35 21.37
N SER A 298 8.51 -36.53 21.49
CA SER A 298 9.31 -37.38 20.61
C SER A 298 9.95 -38.52 21.39
N THR A 299 10.19 -39.61 20.68
CA THR A 299 11.00 -40.74 21.15
C THR A 299 12.31 -40.74 20.39
N ALA A 300 13.41 -40.89 21.11
CA ALA A 300 14.72 -41.03 20.48
C ALA A 300 15.53 -42.12 21.17
N GLU A 301 16.48 -42.67 20.43
CA GLU A 301 17.28 -43.83 20.83
C GLU A 301 18.76 -43.48 20.76
N ASN A 302 19.52 -43.78 21.81
CA ASN A 302 20.97 -43.55 21.81
C ASN A 302 21.71 -44.67 21.07
N SER A 303 23.03 -44.51 20.93
CA SER A 303 23.93 -45.48 20.28
C SER A 303 23.93 -46.87 20.94
N SER A 304 23.49 -46.97 22.19
CA SER A 304 23.35 -48.24 22.92
C SER A 304 21.96 -48.88 22.81
N GLY A 305 21.04 -48.29 22.03
CA GLY A 305 19.67 -48.80 21.86
C GLY A 305 18.69 -48.40 22.98
N ASN A 306 19.11 -47.55 23.93
CA ASN A 306 18.23 -47.09 25.01
C ASN A 306 17.30 -45.97 24.52
N LYS A 307 16.01 -46.11 24.82
CA LYS A 307 14.96 -45.17 24.39
C LYS A 307 14.68 -44.13 25.47
N SER A 308 14.59 -42.88 25.06
CA SER A 308 14.26 -41.73 25.91
C SER A 308 13.12 -40.91 25.29
N TYR A 309 12.37 -40.21 26.14
CA TYR A 309 11.30 -39.30 25.74
C TYR A 309 11.76 -37.86 25.85
N PHE A 310 11.46 -37.07 24.83
CA PHE A 310 11.74 -35.63 24.80
C PHE A 310 10.44 -34.88 24.54
N TYR A 311 10.30 -33.72 25.17
CA TYR A 311 9.07 -32.92 25.15
C TYR A 311 9.32 -31.52 24.57
N GLN A 312 10.48 -31.32 23.95
CA GLN A 312 10.89 -30.03 23.40
C GLN A 312 10.60 -29.98 21.91
N GLY A 313 9.88 -28.96 21.45
CA GLY A 313 9.52 -28.83 20.05
C GLY A 313 8.66 -27.62 19.76
N VAL A 314 8.43 -27.36 18.48
CA VAL A 314 7.51 -26.33 18.00
C VAL A 314 6.30 -27.03 17.41
N VAL A 315 5.11 -26.69 17.91
CA VAL A 315 3.83 -27.19 17.42
C VAL A 315 3.06 -26.01 16.83
N ALA A 316 2.56 -26.17 15.61
CA ALA A 316 1.60 -25.26 15.04
C ALA A 316 0.18 -25.79 15.25
N TYR A 317 -0.76 -24.86 15.28
CA TYR A 317 -2.17 -25.16 15.45
C TYR A 317 -3.02 -24.27 14.56
N GLY A 318 -4.17 -24.80 14.15
CA GLY A 318 -5.27 -24.07 13.55
C GLY A 318 -6.49 -24.16 14.46
N THR A 319 -7.16 -23.04 14.75
CA THR A 319 -8.44 -23.02 15.48
C THR A 319 -9.53 -22.38 14.65
N TRP A 320 -10.73 -22.95 14.68
CA TRP A 320 -11.91 -22.46 13.98
C TRP A 320 -13.19 -22.82 14.77
N CYS A 321 -14.36 -22.44 14.26
CA CYS A 321 -15.66 -22.82 14.81
C CYS A 321 -16.38 -23.77 13.83
N ASP A 322 -16.92 -24.88 14.32
CA ASP A 322 -17.67 -25.87 13.53
C ASP A 322 -18.91 -26.39 14.28
N PHE A 323 -19.86 -26.98 13.57
CA PHE A 323 -21.15 -27.45 14.13
C PHE A 323 -21.10 -28.89 14.65
#